data_AF-A0A0N0PBR9-F1
#
_entry.id   AF-A0A0N0PBR9-F1
#
_cell.length_a   1.000
_cell.length_b   1.000
_cell.length_c   1.000
_cell.angle_alpha   90.00
_cell.angle_beta   90.00
_cell.angle_gamma   90.00
#
_symmetry.space_group_name_H-M   'P 1'
#
loop_
_entity.id
_entity.type
_entity.pdbx_description
1 polymer ?
#
loop_
_entity_poly.entity_id
_entity_poly.type
_entity_poly.pdbx_seq_one_letter_code
_entity_poly.pdbx_strand_id
1 'polypeptide(L)'
;MVYIYANFHRDRLHRSGDTFKHPSIQTFVFIILEAGFPEGVVNVLPGFGDAGAALVQHPDVDKIAFTGSTEVGKSIQRGVADTIKRVTLELGGKSPNIILADADLEYAVEKAHMAGLRAGTIWVNDYNVFGNQVPFGGYKQSGLGRENGPYGINNYTEVKAVVVKVTEKNS
;
A
#
# COMPACT_ATOMS: atom_id res chain seq x y z
N MET A 1 -8.66 2.44 -7.62
CA MET A 1 -7.35 2.98 -8.02
C MET A 1 -7.33 4.42 -7.57
N VAL A 2 -6.61 4.75 -6.49
CA VAL A 2 -6.49 6.12 -5.99
C VAL A 2 -5.08 6.57 -6.31
N TYR A 3 -4.96 7.55 -7.17
CA TYR A 3 -3.71 8.25 -7.43
C TYR A 3 -3.73 9.52 -6.61
N ILE A 4 -2.69 9.73 -5.81
CA ILE A 4 -2.65 10.79 -4.80
C ILE A 4 -1.88 11.99 -5.42
N TYR A 5 -2.57 12.88 -6.18
CA TYR A 5 -2.15 14.28 -6.41
C TYR A 5 -3.23 15.43 -6.56
N ALA A 6 -3.30 16.45 -5.67
CA ALA A 6 -3.97 17.75 -5.78
C ALA A 6 -3.58 18.70 -4.63
N ASN A 7 -3.04 19.85 -5.01
CA ASN A 7 -2.76 20.99 -4.15
C ASN A 7 -4.06 21.76 -3.83
N PHE A 8 -4.39 21.96 -2.54
CA PHE A 8 -5.63 22.61 -2.10
C PHE A 8 -5.36 23.91 -1.33
N HIS A 9 -5.72 25.06 -1.93
CA HIS A 9 -5.89 26.31 -1.17
C HIS A 9 -7.28 26.34 -0.52
N ARG A 10 -7.37 26.83 0.73
CA ARG A 10 -8.62 27.03 1.48
C ARG A 10 -9.69 27.78 0.68
N ASP A 11 -9.29 28.70 -0.18
CA ASP A 11 -10.23 29.57 -0.90
C ASP A 11 -10.93 28.90 -2.11
N ARG A 12 -10.54 27.68 -2.50
CA ARG A 12 -11.16 26.93 -3.61
C ARG A 12 -12.13 25.82 -3.19
N LEU A 13 -12.42 25.70 -1.89
CA LEU A 13 -13.32 24.69 -1.32
C LEU A 13 -14.73 24.68 -1.93
N HIS A 14 -15.22 25.82 -2.43
CA HIS A 14 -16.57 25.93 -3.01
C HIS A 14 -16.71 25.29 -4.41
N ARG A 15 -15.63 24.85 -5.06
CA ARG A 15 -15.69 24.19 -6.39
C ARG A 15 -15.29 22.71 -6.39
N SER A 16 -14.83 22.16 -5.25
CA SER A 16 -14.28 20.80 -5.18
C SER A 16 -15.25 19.72 -4.69
N GLY A 17 -16.47 20.08 -4.29
CA GLY A 17 -17.51 19.10 -3.91
C GLY A 17 -17.91 18.18 -5.08
N ASP A 18 -17.80 18.67 -6.32
CA ASP A 18 -18.27 17.96 -7.52
C ASP A 18 -17.18 17.13 -8.23
N THR A 19 -15.89 17.27 -7.88
CA THR A 19 -14.79 16.61 -8.60
C THR A 19 -14.57 15.15 -8.22
N PHE A 20 -14.94 14.74 -7.00
CA PHE A 20 -14.81 13.36 -6.55
C PHE A 20 -16.18 12.71 -6.45
N LYS A 21 -16.44 11.66 -7.24
CA LYS A 21 -17.75 10.97 -7.20
C LYS A 21 -17.92 10.03 -6.01
N HIS A 22 -16.82 9.63 -5.35
CA HIS A 22 -16.87 8.68 -4.25
C HIS A 22 -16.83 9.39 -2.90
N PRO A 23 -17.85 9.19 -2.02
CA PRO A 23 -17.99 9.95 -0.78
C PRO A 23 -16.81 9.77 0.18
N SER A 24 -16.20 8.58 0.24
CA SER A 24 -15.05 8.35 1.14
C SER A 24 -13.82 9.19 0.79
N ILE A 25 -13.58 9.47 -0.50
CA ILE A 25 -12.43 10.29 -0.94
C ILE A 25 -12.69 11.76 -0.61
N GLN A 26 -13.93 12.22 -0.76
CA GLN A 26 -14.32 13.57 -0.32
C GLN A 26 -14.10 13.74 1.19
N THR A 27 -14.56 12.78 1.99
CA THR A 27 -14.35 12.79 3.46
C THR A 27 -12.87 12.77 3.82
N PHE A 28 -12.06 11.96 3.14
CA PHE A 28 -10.62 11.92 3.37
C PHE A 28 -9.96 13.28 3.11
N VAL A 29 -10.25 13.91 1.96
CA VAL A 29 -9.72 15.24 1.64
C VAL A 29 -10.15 16.27 2.69
N PHE A 30 -11.41 16.24 3.13
CA PHE A 30 -11.89 17.14 4.19
C PHE A 30 -11.07 16.99 5.47
N ILE A 31 -10.88 15.76 5.95
CA ILE A 31 -10.12 15.49 7.18
C ILE A 31 -8.65 15.94 7.04
N ILE A 32 -8.03 15.74 5.88
CA ILE A 32 -6.65 16.20 5.62
C ILE A 32 -6.54 17.72 5.71
N LEU A 33 -7.50 18.45 5.16
CA LEU A 33 -7.54 19.91 5.22
C LEU A 33 -7.79 20.41 6.64
N GLU A 34 -8.71 19.77 7.36
CA GLU A 34 -9.02 20.09 8.76
C GLU A 34 -7.81 19.83 9.66
N ALA A 35 -7.09 18.74 9.45
CA ALA A 35 -5.87 18.40 10.17
C ALA A 35 -4.70 19.39 9.93
N GLY A 36 -4.80 20.26 8.92
CA GLY A 36 -3.84 21.35 8.71
C GLY A 36 -2.51 20.90 8.11
N PHE A 37 -2.50 19.83 7.30
CA PHE A 37 -1.29 19.43 6.56
C PHE A 37 -0.79 20.60 5.68
N PRO A 38 0.53 20.83 5.61
CA PRO A 38 1.08 21.87 4.74
C PRO A 38 0.71 21.65 3.27
N GLU A 39 0.67 22.76 2.53
CA GLU A 39 0.40 22.77 1.09
C GLU A 39 1.38 21.83 0.35
N GLY A 40 0.84 21.00 -0.55
CA GLY A 40 1.64 20.06 -1.33
C GLY A 40 2.12 18.81 -0.60
N VAL A 41 1.79 18.60 0.69
CA VAL A 41 2.15 17.35 1.40
C VAL A 41 1.23 16.19 1.02
N VAL A 42 -0.07 16.44 1.01
CA VAL A 42 -1.07 15.45 0.57
C VAL A 42 -1.79 16.02 -0.62
N ASN A 43 -1.84 15.22 -1.67
CA ASN A 43 -2.33 15.63 -2.95
C ASN A 43 -3.31 14.52 -3.41
N VAL A 44 -4.56 14.75 -3.87
CA VAL A 44 -5.45 13.67 -4.39
C VAL A 44 -5.89 13.87 -5.85
N LEU A 45 -5.55 12.93 -6.75
CA LEU A 45 -5.76 13.04 -8.21
C LEU A 45 -6.83 12.04 -8.68
N PRO A 46 -8.07 12.49 -8.95
CA PRO A 46 -9.03 11.64 -9.63
C PRO A 46 -8.58 11.45 -11.09
N GLY A 47 -8.60 10.21 -11.56
CA GLY A 47 -8.20 9.88 -12.92
C GLY A 47 -8.38 8.39 -13.21
N PHE A 48 -8.24 8.03 -14.48
CA PHE A 48 -8.26 6.63 -14.92
C PHE A 48 -6.83 6.06 -14.96
N GLY A 49 -6.64 4.98 -15.74
CA GLY A 49 -5.34 4.31 -15.84
C GLY A 49 -4.23 5.18 -16.43
N ASP A 50 -4.57 6.18 -17.24
CA ASP A 50 -3.67 7.15 -17.87
C ASP A 50 -3.01 8.08 -16.83
N ALA A 51 -3.79 8.64 -15.91
CA ALA A 51 -3.26 9.41 -14.77
C ALA A 51 -2.29 8.56 -13.93
N GLY A 52 -2.60 7.27 -13.82
CA GLY A 52 -1.73 6.29 -13.20
C GLY A 52 -0.42 6.04 -13.92
N ALA A 53 -0.50 5.80 -15.22
CA ALA A 53 0.67 5.59 -16.07
C ALA A 53 1.61 6.81 -16.01
N ALA A 54 1.05 8.02 -16.00
CA ALA A 54 1.81 9.25 -15.85
C ALA A 54 2.61 9.26 -14.54
N LEU A 55 1.99 8.93 -13.39
CA LEU A 55 2.69 8.84 -12.11
C LEU A 55 3.76 7.74 -12.08
N VAL A 56 3.44 6.58 -12.67
CA VAL A 56 4.38 5.46 -12.77
C VAL A 56 5.62 5.83 -13.57
N GLN A 57 5.49 6.66 -14.60
CA GLN A 57 6.60 7.05 -15.49
C GLN A 57 7.29 8.36 -15.05
N HIS A 58 6.67 9.17 -14.20
CA HIS A 58 7.20 10.48 -13.83
C HIS A 58 8.60 10.38 -13.17
N PRO A 59 9.61 11.18 -13.60
CA PRO A 59 10.97 11.08 -13.08
C PRO A 59 11.08 11.47 -11.60
N ASP A 60 10.28 12.43 -11.15
CA ASP A 60 10.36 12.96 -9.77
C ASP A 60 9.51 12.18 -8.75
N VAL A 61 8.93 11.03 -9.13
CA VAL A 61 8.19 10.19 -8.18
C VAL A 61 9.14 9.15 -7.60
N ASP A 62 9.41 9.23 -6.30
CA ASP A 62 10.38 8.33 -5.64
C ASP A 62 9.86 6.91 -5.40
N LYS A 63 8.53 6.76 -5.29
CA LYS A 63 7.89 5.51 -4.89
C LYS A 63 6.48 5.35 -5.45
N ILE A 64 6.14 4.13 -5.86
CA ILE A 64 4.77 3.70 -6.15
C ILE A 64 4.31 2.67 -5.12
N ALA A 65 3.10 2.85 -4.58
CA ALA A 65 2.38 1.84 -3.82
C ALA A 65 1.06 1.55 -4.53
N PHE A 66 0.77 0.28 -4.82
CA PHE A 66 -0.40 -0.11 -5.59
C PHE A 66 -1.08 -1.36 -5.05
N THR A 67 -2.39 -1.25 -4.85
CA THR A 67 -3.27 -2.37 -4.50
C THR A 67 -4.29 -2.55 -5.61
N GLY A 68 -4.35 -3.75 -6.19
CA GLY A 68 -5.24 -4.06 -7.30
C GLY A 68 -4.95 -5.41 -7.96
N SER A 69 -5.11 -5.49 -9.29
CA SER A 69 -4.93 -6.75 -10.00
C SER A 69 -3.46 -7.05 -10.30
N THR A 70 -3.12 -8.34 -10.34
CA THR A 70 -1.78 -8.82 -10.72
C THR A 70 -1.33 -8.29 -12.09
N GLU A 71 -2.25 -8.22 -13.06
CA GLU A 71 -1.93 -7.74 -14.41
C GLU A 71 -1.50 -6.27 -14.42
N VAL A 72 -2.20 -5.42 -13.66
CA VAL A 72 -1.80 -4.02 -13.51
C VAL A 72 -0.49 -3.91 -12.71
N GLY A 73 -0.31 -4.70 -11.65
CA GLY A 73 0.94 -4.72 -10.90
C GLY A 73 2.16 -5.04 -11.77
N LYS A 74 2.05 -6.01 -12.68
CA LYS A 74 3.10 -6.31 -13.67
C LYS A 74 3.33 -5.12 -14.62
N SER A 75 2.27 -4.42 -15.04
CA SER A 75 2.40 -3.22 -15.88
C SER A 75 3.17 -2.12 -15.16
N ILE A 76 2.84 -1.85 -13.89
CA ILE A 76 3.55 -0.89 -13.03
C ILE A 76 5.02 -1.27 -12.91
N GLN A 77 5.32 -2.53 -12.58
CA GLN A 77 6.70 -2.99 -12.42
C GLN A 77 7.55 -2.80 -13.68
N ARG A 78 6.96 -2.96 -14.88
CA ARG A 78 7.64 -2.65 -16.15
C ARG A 78 7.77 -1.14 -16.36
N GLY A 79 6.73 -0.37 -16.06
CA GLY A 79 6.69 1.07 -16.27
C GLY A 79 7.65 1.87 -15.39
N VAL A 80 8.07 1.33 -14.25
CA VAL A 80 9.06 2.00 -13.38
C VAL A 80 10.51 1.77 -13.80
N ALA A 81 10.78 0.87 -14.75
CA ALA A 81 12.13 0.38 -15.05
C ALA A 81 13.12 1.50 -15.40
N ASP A 82 12.69 2.53 -16.14
CA ASP A 82 13.56 3.64 -16.55
C ASP A 82 13.94 4.58 -15.40
N THR A 83 13.14 4.59 -14.33
CA THR A 83 13.34 5.47 -13.16
C THR A 83 13.86 4.74 -11.93
N ILE A 84 13.77 3.40 -11.92
CA ILE A 84 14.20 2.53 -10.82
C ILE A 84 13.57 2.94 -9.46
N LYS A 85 12.40 3.59 -9.50
CA LYS A 85 11.67 3.99 -8.29
C LYS A 85 11.19 2.77 -7.50
N ARG A 86 11.10 2.92 -6.17
CA ARG A 86 10.69 1.82 -5.28
C ARG A 86 9.23 1.47 -5.50
N VAL A 87 8.89 0.18 -5.43
CA VAL A 87 7.50 -0.29 -5.63
C VAL A 87 7.06 -1.22 -4.50
N THR A 88 5.85 -1.01 -3.99
CA THR A 88 5.12 -1.96 -3.14
C THR A 88 3.83 -2.34 -3.84
N LEU A 89 3.54 -3.65 -3.97
CA LEU A 89 2.41 -4.17 -4.72
C LEU A 89 1.60 -5.15 -3.88
N GLU A 90 0.29 -4.96 -3.80
CA GLU A 90 -0.67 -5.90 -3.22
C GLU A 90 -1.68 -6.34 -4.30
N LEU A 91 -1.53 -7.57 -4.79
CA LEU A 91 -2.03 -7.98 -6.11
C LEU A 91 -3.12 -9.05 -6.06
N GLY A 92 -3.75 -9.21 -4.91
CA GLY A 92 -4.72 -10.27 -4.64
C GLY A 92 -4.07 -11.66 -4.62
N GLY A 93 -4.89 -12.70 -4.53
CA GLY A 93 -4.40 -14.07 -4.49
C GLY A 93 -5.52 -15.08 -4.51
N LYS A 94 -5.15 -16.35 -4.60
CA LYS A 94 -6.08 -17.47 -4.42
C LYS A 94 -5.79 -18.11 -3.07
N SER A 95 -6.33 -17.51 -2.01
CA SER A 95 -6.12 -17.94 -0.63
C SER A 95 -6.84 -19.27 -0.35
N PRO A 96 -6.12 -20.35 -0.04
CA PRO A 96 -6.71 -21.67 0.10
C PRO A 96 -7.18 -21.94 1.53
N ASN A 97 -8.47 -22.17 1.74
CA ASN A 97 -8.99 -22.63 3.02
C ASN A 97 -8.79 -24.16 3.19
N ILE A 98 -8.15 -24.58 4.30
CA ILE A 98 -7.85 -25.98 4.62
C ILE A 98 -8.55 -26.36 5.93
N ILE A 99 -9.41 -27.38 5.87
CA ILE A 99 -10.15 -27.96 7.00
C ILE A 99 -9.60 -29.37 7.25
N LEU A 100 -9.10 -29.63 8.45
CA LEU A 100 -8.61 -30.96 8.85
C LEU A 100 -9.74 -31.81 9.45
N ALA A 101 -9.55 -33.13 9.47
CA ALA A 101 -10.59 -34.08 9.92
C ALA A 101 -10.92 -33.97 11.42
N ASP A 102 -9.99 -33.44 12.21
CA ASP A 102 -10.12 -33.18 13.64
C ASP A 102 -10.52 -31.72 13.95
N ALA A 103 -10.76 -30.91 12.92
CA ALA A 103 -11.25 -29.56 13.12
C ALA A 103 -12.70 -29.62 13.64
N ASP A 104 -13.00 -28.78 14.63
CA ASP A 104 -14.37 -28.46 15.01
C ASP A 104 -15.12 -28.00 13.75
N LEU A 105 -16.12 -28.76 13.31
CA LEU A 105 -16.71 -28.59 11.99
C LEU A 105 -17.58 -27.34 11.93
N GLU A 106 -18.34 -27.07 12.99
CA GLU A 106 -19.13 -25.85 13.14
C GLU A 106 -18.22 -24.62 13.08
N TYR A 107 -17.10 -24.66 13.80
CA TYR A 107 -16.11 -23.59 13.77
C TYR A 107 -15.36 -23.49 12.43
N ALA A 108 -15.03 -24.62 11.81
CA ALA A 108 -14.31 -24.68 10.53
C ALA A 108 -15.16 -24.18 9.36
N VAL A 109 -16.46 -24.48 9.35
CA VAL A 109 -17.43 -23.91 8.40
C VAL A 109 -17.44 -22.39 8.50
N GLU A 110 -17.26 -21.84 9.70
CA GLU A 110 -17.16 -20.40 9.91
C GLU A 110 -15.77 -19.82 9.55
N LYS A 111 -14.67 -20.55 9.81
CA LYS A 111 -13.34 -19.92 9.96
C LYS A 111 -12.13 -20.57 9.28
N ALA A 112 -12.22 -21.72 8.63
CA ALA A 112 -11.05 -22.59 8.51
C ALA A 112 -9.77 -21.99 7.86
N HIS A 113 -8.59 -22.42 8.36
CA HIS A 113 -7.23 -22.44 7.75
C HIS A 113 -6.19 -23.14 8.69
N MET A 114 -5.15 -23.77 8.11
CA MET A 114 -3.93 -24.32 8.77
C MET A 114 -2.70 -24.42 7.84
N ALA A 115 -1.52 -24.66 8.43
CA ALA A 115 -0.16 -24.30 8.01
C ALA A 115 0.59 -25.25 7.02
N GLY A 116 1.61 -24.68 6.35
CA GLY A 116 2.46 -25.31 5.31
C GLY A 116 2.56 -24.49 4.01
N LEU A 117 1.93 -23.31 3.99
CA LEU A 117 1.64 -22.57 2.77
C LEU A 117 2.65 -21.45 2.50
N ARG A 118 3.00 -21.27 1.24
CA ARG A 118 3.72 -20.08 0.74
C ARG A 118 2.73 -18.92 0.62
N ALA A 119 2.27 -18.40 1.75
CA ALA A 119 1.28 -17.34 1.88
C ALA A 119 1.79 -16.19 2.76
N GLY A 120 1.23 -14.99 2.56
CA GLY A 120 1.58 -13.77 3.28
C GLY A 120 1.21 -13.77 4.75
N THR A 121 0.01 -14.27 5.02
CA THR A 121 -0.60 -14.41 6.34
C THR A 121 -1.16 -15.82 6.42
N ILE A 122 -0.95 -16.48 7.56
CA ILE A 122 -1.59 -17.76 7.89
C ILE A 122 -2.40 -17.51 9.15
N TRP A 123 -3.72 -17.65 9.04
CA TRP A 123 -4.60 -17.70 10.19
C TRP A 123 -4.74 -19.16 10.62
N VAL A 124 -4.72 -19.41 11.93
CA VAL A 124 -4.96 -20.74 12.49
C VAL A 124 -6.24 -20.63 13.28
N ASN A 125 -7.23 -21.46 12.94
CA ASN A 125 -8.55 -21.38 13.55
C ASN A 125 -9.13 -19.96 13.45
N ASP A 126 -8.92 -19.25 12.35
CA ASP A 126 -9.52 -17.94 12.12
C ASP A 126 -9.42 -17.59 10.62
N TYR A 127 -10.11 -16.54 10.18
CA TYR A 127 -9.97 -16.04 8.83
C TYR A 127 -10.26 -14.53 8.75
N ASN A 128 -9.51 -13.83 7.89
CA ASN A 128 -9.73 -12.42 7.57
C ASN A 128 -9.55 -11.45 8.76
N VAL A 129 -8.72 -11.83 9.73
CA VAL A 129 -8.37 -10.96 10.86
C VAL A 129 -7.11 -10.15 10.51
N PHE A 130 -7.28 -8.84 10.39
CA PHE A 130 -6.19 -7.90 10.14
C PHE A 130 -5.95 -7.01 11.35
N GLY A 131 -4.68 -6.67 11.57
CA GLY A 131 -4.28 -5.67 12.56
C GLY A 131 -3.19 -4.78 11.98
N ASN A 132 -3.26 -3.48 12.25
CA ASN A 132 -2.31 -2.48 11.73
C ASN A 132 -0.87 -2.73 12.23
N GLN A 133 -0.71 -3.50 13.31
CA GLN A 133 0.56 -3.88 13.91
C GLN A 133 1.25 -5.01 13.14
N VAL A 134 0.49 -5.79 12.36
CA VAL A 134 0.98 -6.99 11.70
C VAL A 134 1.23 -6.68 10.22
N PRO A 135 2.41 -7.02 9.66
CA PRO A 135 2.68 -6.88 8.25
C PRO A 135 1.68 -7.68 7.41
N PHE A 136 1.12 -7.05 6.39
CA PHE A 136 0.24 -7.66 5.42
C PHE A 136 0.92 -7.66 4.06
N GLY A 137 0.81 -8.78 3.32
CA GLY A 137 1.19 -8.78 1.91
C GLY A 137 1.55 -10.11 1.30
N GLY A 138 1.50 -10.19 -0.03
CA GLY A 138 1.57 -11.45 -0.76
C GLY A 138 2.92 -12.17 -0.82
N TYR A 139 2.87 -13.47 -1.10
CA TYR A 139 4.00 -14.26 -1.62
C TYR A 139 3.84 -14.47 -3.13
N LYS A 140 4.96 -14.71 -3.84
CA LYS A 140 4.97 -14.97 -5.29
C LYS A 140 4.32 -13.81 -6.07
N GLN A 141 3.31 -14.08 -6.89
CA GLN A 141 2.63 -13.06 -7.71
C GLN A 141 1.58 -12.26 -6.94
N SER A 142 1.31 -12.60 -5.68
CA SER A 142 0.34 -11.88 -4.86
C SER A 142 0.85 -10.53 -4.35
N GLY A 143 2.14 -10.23 -4.48
CA GLY A 143 2.65 -8.92 -4.12
C GLY A 143 4.17 -8.81 -4.07
N LEU A 144 4.62 -7.58 -3.80
CA LEU A 144 6.00 -7.18 -3.59
C LEU A 144 6.06 -6.23 -2.40
N GLY A 145 6.86 -6.56 -1.38
CA GLY A 145 6.92 -5.80 -0.12
C GLY A 145 5.81 -6.20 0.86
N ARG A 146 5.54 -5.32 1.83
CA ARG A 146 4.50 -5.47 2.86
C ARG A 146 3.87 -4.11 3.16
N GLU A 147 2.61 -4.12 3.55
CA GLU A 147 1.92 -3.00 4.18
C GLU A 147 1.77 -3.27 5.68
N ASN A 148 1.43 -2.25 6.46
CA ASN A 148 1.24 -2.34 7.92
C ASN A 148 2.48 -2.78 8.72
N GLY A 149 2.38 -2.66 10.05
CA GLY A 149 3.46 -2.96 10.97
C GLY A 149 4.76 -2.18 10.70
N PRO A 150 5.83 -2.49 11.45
CA PRO A 150 7.12 -1.83 11.24
C PRO A 150 7.72 -2.13 9.85
N TYR A 151 7.43 -3.31 9.29
CA TYR A 151 7.91 -3.71 7.96
C TYR A 151 7.28 -2.87 6.83
N GLY A 152 6.01 -2.49 6.96
CA GLY A 152 5.34 -1.62 6.00
C GLY A 152 5.89 -0.19 6.05
N ILE A 153 6.14 0.34 7.25
CA ILE A 153 6.73 1.68 7.43
C ILE A 153 8.11 1.78 6.76
N ASN A 154 8.94 0.73 6.88
CA ASN A 154 10.26 0.71 6.25
C ASN A 154 10.21 0.93 4.73
N ASN A 155 9.12 0.56 4.06
CA ASN A 155 8.95 0.79 2.62
C ASN A 155 8.79 2.27 2.25
N TYR A 156 8.62 3.17 3.21
CA TYR A 156 8.55 4.63 3.05
C TYR A 156 9.78 5.36 3.60
N THR A 157 10.81 4.62 4.01
CA THR A 157 12.10 5.18 4.45
C THR A 157 13.18 4.92 3.40
N GLU A 158 14.25 5.71 3.40
CA GLU A 158 15.45 5.50 2.59
C GLU A 158 16.66 5.54 3.50
N VAL A 159 17.46 4.47 3.51
CA VAL A 159 18.60 4.37 4.43
C VAL A 159 19.78 5.12 3.85
N LYS A 160 20.32 6.09 4.62
CA LYS A 160 21.53 6.83 4.27
C LYS A 160 22.63 6.55 5.28
N ALA A 161 23.70 5.89 4.84
CA ALA A 161 24.90 5.73 5.65
C ALA A 161 25.74 7.01 5.62
N VAL A 162 26.12 7.52 6.79
CA VAL A 162 27.04 8.64 6.94
C VAL A 162 28.27 8.15 7.68
N VAL A 163 29.42 8.15 7.00
CA VAL A 163 30.69 7.68 7.56
C VAL A 163 31.60 8.89 7.76
N VAL A 164 31.95 9.15 9.02
CA VAL A 164 32.82 10.25 9.40
C VAL A 164 34.18 9.70 9.79
N LYS A 165 35.24 10.18 9.13
CA LYS A 165 36.61 9.88 9.54
C LYS A 165 36.89 10.61 10.85
N VAL A 166 37.22 9.85 11.89
CA VAL A 166 37.70 10.38 13.18
C VAL A 166 39.20 10.15 13.31
N THR A 167 39.86 10.99 14.10
CA THR A 167 41.31 10.86 14.38
C THR A 167 41.61 9.65 15.25
N GLU A 168 40.72 9.35 16.19
CA GLU A 168 40.78 8.18 17.07
C GLU A 168 39.34 7.74 17.36
N LYS A 169 39.06 6.44 17.28
CA LYS A 169 37.77 5.86 17.64
C LYS A 169 37.92 5.15 18.99
N ASN A 170 37.24 5.66 20.00
CA ASN A 170 37.11 4.99 21.29
C ASN A 170 35.74 4.31 21.39
N SER A 171 35.68 3.16 22.07
CA SER A 171 34.46 2.37 22.32
C SER A 171 33.66 2.88 23.50
#